data_AF-A0A161I6B3-F1
#
_entry.id   AF-A0A161I6B3-F1
#
_cell.length_a   1.000
_cell.length_b   1.000
_cell.length_c   1.000
_cell.angle_alpha   90.00
_cell.angle_beta   90.00
_cell.angle_gamma   90.00
#
_symmetry.space_group_name_H-M   'P 1'
#
loop_
_entity.id
_entity.type
_entity.pdbx_description
1 polymer ?
#
loop_
_entity_poly.entity_id
_entity_poly.type
_entity_poly.pdbx_seq_one_letter_code
_entity_poly.pdbx_strand_id
1 'polypeptide(L)'
;MVIIPGSTSLALAKSVSGMLDVPMVIPCVSRFADGEINLEVPTGVATGSGHIVLMQSLSAPASDNLVELMLLTDAVRRTLAPQRITAVIPYLCYSRQDRVMQRVDSQETFTSALSAKVVARILSTSGLDHVVTLDLHSQQAAGFFDVPFTNISAYDVFVDYLSGSNLLERLVIVSPDYGALGRVRAFVRMLSSRYNMNSIQVAVIDKYREGPGISEVMHVVGNVQDRHCFILDDIVDSGGTLCNAAAALKTRGAISVHSFITHGVLSGRAIDAIGTAELDSLVITDTIHNPDRVNLPEKIKVLSVDRLLSNYLLSHAVWRKN
;
A
#
# COMPACT_ATOMS: atom_id res chain seq x y z
N MET A 1 -19.96 -15.05 3.64
CA MET A 1 -18.68 -14.80 2.95
C MET A 1 -17.63 -15.73 3.47
N VAL A 2 -16.66 -16.02 2.62
CA VAL A 2 -15.46 -16.80 2.96
C VAL A 2 -14.24 -16.01 2.51
N ILE A 3 -13.19 -15.99 3.33
CA ILE A 3 -11.90 -15.39 2.97
C ILE A 3 -10.94 -16.49 2.54
N ILE A 4 -10.28 -16.29 1.42
CA ILE A 4 -9.25 -17.20 0.88
C ILE A 4 -7.97 -16.38 0.67
N PRO A 5 -6.94 -16.55 1.50
CA PRO A 5 -5.66 -15.88 1.29
C PRO A 5 -4.87 -16.57 0.18
N GLY A 6 -4.07 -15.78 -0.54
CA GLY A 6 -2.88 -16.34 -1.17
C GLY A 6 -1.64 -16.20 -0.27
N SER A 7 -0.49 -16.57 -0.83
CA SER A 7 0.79 -16.73 -0.12
C SER A 7 1.26 -15.48 0.63
N THR A 8 1.00 -14.28 0.13
CA THR A 8 1.53 -13.03 0.70
C THR A 8 0.63 -12.34 1.71
N SER A 9 -0.56 -12.88 1.97
CA SER A 9 -1.56 -12.23 2.82
C SER A 9 -2.20 -13.14 3.86
N LEU A 10 -1.61 -14.31 4.12
CA LEU A 10 -2.11 -15.27 5.12
C LEU A 10 -2.31 -14.62 6.51
N ALA A 11 -1.31 -13.88 7.00
CA ALA A 11 -1.37 -13.26 8.32
C ALA A 11 -2.48 -12.20 8.42
N LEU A 12 -2.54 -11.30 7.43
CA LEU A 12 -3.57 -10.25 7.37
C LEU A 12 -4.97 -10.84 7.20
N ALA A 13 -5.13 -11.82 6.31
CA ALA A 13 -6.40 -12.51 6.08
C ALA A 13 -6.89 -13.23 7.34
N LYS A 14 -5.98 -13.88 8.08
CA LYS A 14 -6.32 -14.52 9.36
C LYS A 14 -6.83 -13.50 10.38
N SER A 15 -6.19 -12.32 10.46
CA SER A 15 -6.66 -11.25 11.35
C SER A 15 -8.04 -10.74 10.95
N VAL A 16 -8.22 -10.39 9.66
CA VAL A 16 -9.50 -9.91 9.12
C VAL A 16 -10.62 -10.94 9.30
N SER A 17 -10.34 -12.21 9.05
CA SER A 17 -11.29 -13.32 9.21
C SER A 17 -11.74 -13.47 10.66
N GLY A 18 -10.81 -13.37 11.62
CA GLY A 18 -11.11 -13.42 13.05
C GLY A 18 -11.93 -12.21 13.51
N MET A 19 -11.61 -11.01 13.03
CA MET A 19 -12.37 -9.79 13.36
C MET A 19 -13.81 -9.81 12.82
N LEU A 20 -14.03 -10.45 11.68
CA LEU A 20 -15.35 -10.54 11.04
C LEU A 20 -16.15 -11.78 11.45
N ASP A 21 -15.54 -12.70 12.20
CA ASP A 21 -16.09 -14.01 12.53
C ASP A 21 -16.60 -14.77 11.28
N VAL A 22 -15.76 -14.81 10.24
CA VAL A 22 -16.06 -15.52 8.99
C VAL A 22 -15.10 -16.69 8.77
N PRO A 23 -15.52 -17.73 8.02
CA PRO A 23 -14.64 -18.83 7.66
C PRO A 23 -13.47 -18.37 6.78
N MET A 24 -12.29 -18.93 7.07
CA MET A 24 -11.11 -18.84 6.21
C MET A 24 -10.82 -20.20 5.60
N VAL A 25 -10.53 -20.23 4.30
CA VAL A 25 -10.11 -21.44 3.58
C VAL A 25 -8.69 -21.23 3.10
N ILE A 26 -7.79 -22.12 3.50
CA ILE A 26 -6.39 -22.06 3.09
C ILE A 26 -6.23 -22.92 1.82
N PRO A 27 -5.84 -22.34 0.67
CA PRO A 27 -5.52 -23.12 -0.51
C PRO A 27 -4.18 -23.87 -0.32
N CYS A 28 -4.00 -24.96 -1.05
CA CYS A 28 -2.70 -25.59 -1.19
C CYS A 28 -1.95 -24.89 -2.33
N VAL A 29 -0.80 -24.28 -2.01
CA VAL A 29 0.08 -23.64 -3.00
C VAL A 29 1.42 -24.36 -2.95
N SER A 30 1.81 -24.96 -4.06
CA SER A 30 3.09 -25.62 -4.25
C SER A 30 3.70 -25.24 -5.61
N ARG A 31 4.87 -25.79 -5.93
CA ARG A 31 5.51 -25.58 -7.23
C ARG A 31 5.94 -26.88 -7.86
N PHE A 32 5.80 -26.97 -9.17
CA PHE A 32 6.41 -28.02 -9.97
C PHE A 32 7.94 -27.85 -10.03
N ALA A 33 8.65 -28.86 -10.54
CA ALA A 33 10.11 -28.88 -10.56
C ALA A 33 10.74 -27.75 -11.39
N ASP A 34 10.02 -27.20 -12.37
CA ASP A 34 10.40 -26.08 -13.21
C ASP A 34 10.01 -24.70 -12.63
N GLY A 35 9.33 -24.68 -11.49
CA GLY A 35 8.92 -23.46 -10.79
C GLY A 35 7.50 -22.98 -11.08
N GLU A 36 6.76 -23.64 -11.98
CA GLU A 36 5.35 -23.33 -12.21
C GLU A 36 4.52 -23.49 -10.93
N ILE A 37 3.57 -22.58 -10.71
CA ILE A 37 2.71 -22.59 -9.52
C ILE A 37 1.65 -23.67 -9.69
N ASN A 38 1.60 -24.59 -8.72
CA ASN A 38 0.51 -25.54 -8.57
C ASN A 38 -0.42 -25.04 -7.45
N LEU A 39 -1.70 -24.84 -7.77
CA LEU A 39 -2.68 -24.28 -6.83
C LEU A 39 -3.94 -25.13 -6.78
N GLU A 40 -4.35 -25.50 -5.57
CA GLU A 40 -5.52 -26.34 -5.33
C GLU A 40 -6.40 -25.73 -4.22
N VAL A 41 -7.73 -25.77 -4.44
CA VAL A 41 -8.74 -25.24 -3.51
C VAL A 41 -9.61 -26.39 -3.01
N PRO A 42 -9.84 -26.53 -1.69
CA PRO A 42 -10.72 -27.58 -1.15
C PRO A 42 -12.16 -27.49 -1.66
N THR A 43 -12.75 -28.60 -2.07
CA THR A 43 -14.10 -28.70 -2.66
C THR A 43 -15.24 -28.68 -1.63
N GLY A 44 -14.99 -29.10 -0.39
CA GLY A 44 -16.00 -29.26 0.67
C GLY A 44 -16.35 -27.98 1.43
N VAL A 45 -15.99 -26.81 0.93
CA VAL A 45 -16.18 -25.53 1.63
C VAL A 45 -17.62 -25.04 1.44
N ALA A 46 -18.37 -24.95 2.54
CA ALA A 46 -19.65 -24.25 2.53
C ALA A 46 -19.43 -22.73 2.32
N THR A 47 -19.67 -22.24 1.11
CA THR A 47 -19.50 -20.83 0.76
C THR A 47 -20.62 -19.92 1.27
N GLY A 48 -21.69 -20.52 1.81
CA GLY A 48 -22.83 -19.84 2.41
C GLY A 48 -23.45 -18.80 1.47
N SER A 49 -23.08 -17.54 1.67
CA SER A 49 -23.60 -16.37 0.93
C SER A 49 -23.10 -16.24 -0.51
N GLY A 50 -22.31 -17.18 -1.02
CA GLY A 50 -21.75 -17.13 -2.37
C GLY A 50 -20.76 -15.98 -2.62
N HIS A 51 -20.33 -15.24 -1.58
CA HIS A 51 -19.36 -14.15 -1.69
C HIS A 51 -18.00 -14.61 -1.17
N ILE A 52 -17.03 -14.69 -2.06
CA ILE A 52 -15.65 -15.04 -1.75
C ILE A 52 -14.78 -13.79 -1.82
N VAL A 53 -13.94 -13.61 -0.81
CA VAL A 53 -12.90 -12.59 -0.78
C VAL A 53 -11.56 -13.28 -0.95
N LEU A 54 -10.89 -13.01 -2.07
CA LEU A 54 -9.49 -13.41 -2.27
C LEU A 54 -8.61 -12.30 -1.70
N MET A 55 -7.72 -12.63 -0.77
CA MET A 55 -6.79 -11.65 -0.21
C MET A 55 -5.36 -11.98 -0.62
N GLN A 56 -4.75 -11.10 -1.43
CA GLN A 56 -3.40 -11.31 -1.95
C GLN A 56 -2.75 -9.97 -2.28
N SER A 57 -1.70 -9.61 -1.57
CA SER A 57 -0.82 -8.52 -1.98
C SER A 57 0.07 -8.96 -3.13
N LEU A 58 0.19 -8.12 -4.15
CA LEU A 58 1.06 -8.39 -5.29
C LEU A 58 2.46 -7.82 -5.03
N SER A 59 3.05 -8.14 -3.87
CA SER A 59 4.42 -7.74 -3.53
C SER A 59 5.46 -8.62 -4.23
N ALA A 60 6.75 -8.39 -4.00
CA ALA A 60 7.80 -9.25 -4.56
C ALA A 60 7.66 -10.72 -4.09
N PRO A 61 7.84 -11.72 -4.96
CA PRO A 61 7.96 -11.64 -6.43
C PRO A 61 6.60 -11.32 -7.10
N ALA A 62 6.52 -10.16 -7.77
CA ALA A 62 5.23 -9.59 -8.22
C ALA A 62 4.53 -10.43 -9.29
N SER A 63 5.29 -10.97 -10.26
CA SER A 63 4.73 -11.78 -11.34
C SER A 63 4.10 -13.06 -10.81
N ASP A 64 4.79 -13.76 -9.93
CA ASP A 64 4.33 -15.01 -9.33
C ASP A 64 3.08 -14.78 -8.49
N ASN A 65 3.06 -13.74 -7.65
CA ASN A 65 1.89 -13.43 -6.82
C ASN A 65 0.68 -13.01 -7.66
N LEU A 66 0.91 -12.36 -8.80
CA LEU A 66 -0.14 -12.06 -9.78
C LEU A 66 -0.68 -13.35 -10.40
N VAL A 67 0.19 -14.22 -10.91
CA VAL A 67 -0.20 -15.53 -11.49
C VAL A 67 -0.94 -16.38 -10.46
N GLU A 68 -0.45 -16.44 -9.22
CA GLU A 68 -1.09 -17.17 -8.13
C GLU A 68 -2.52 -16.66 -7.89
N LEU A 69 -2.75 -15.34 -7.88
CA LEU A 69 -4.10 -14.78 -7.74
C LEU A 69 -5.01 -15.18 -8.92
N MET A 70 -4.47 -15.27 -10.14
CA MET A 70 -5.25 -15.69 -11.32
C MET A 70 -5.63 -17.16 -11.23
N LEU A 71 -4.68 -18.03 -10.87
CA LEU A 71 -4.93 -19.46 -10.63
C LEU A 71 -5.92 -19.66 -9.48
N LEU A 72 -5.80 -18.88 -8.41
CA LEU A 72 -6.74 -18.92 -7.29
C LEU A 72 -8.15 -18.51 -7.73
N THR A 73 -8.26 -17.46 -8.54
CA THR A 73 -9.54 -16.99 -9.07
C THR A 73 -10.20 -18.07 -9.95
N ASP A 74 -9.43 -18.68 -10.86
CA ASP A 74 -9.89 -19.78 -11.71
C ASP A 74 -10.36 -20.99 -10.90
N ALA A 75 -9.51 -21.49 -9.98
CA ALA A 75 -9.82 -22.65 -9.15
C ALA A 75 -11.07 -22.41 -8.30
N VAL A 76 -11.20 -21.23 -7.70
CA VAL A 76 -12.37 -20.85 -6.92
C VAL A 76 -13.63 -20.79 -7.79
N ARG A 77 -13.55 -20.22 -9.01
CA ARG A 77 -14.70 -20.15 -9.91
C ARG A 77 -15.20 -21.53 -10.31
N ARG A 78 -14.30 -22.44 -10.68
CA ARG A 78 -14.67 -23.79 -11.13
C ARG A 78 -15.15 -24.67 -9.99
N THR A 79 -14.53 -24.56 -8.82
CA THR A 79 -14.76 -25.48 -7.69
C THR A 79 -15.90 -25.04 -6.78
N LEU A 80 -16.01 -23.73 -6.52
CA LEU A 80 -16.91 -23.21 -5.49
C LEU A 80 -18.13 -22.45 -6.04
N ALA A 81 -18.18 -22.22 -7.35
CA ALA A 81 -19.25 -21.52 -8.06
C ALA A 81 -19.81 -20.29 -7.30
N PRO A 82 -18.96 -19.35 -6.83
CA PRO A 82 -19.43 -18.22 -6.06
C PRO A 82 -20.30 -17.28 -6.90
N GLN A 83 -21.28 -16.65 -6.26
CA GLN A 83 -22.05 -15.54 -6.84
C GLN A 83 -21.17 -14.30 -7.05
N ARG A 84 -20.19 -14.09 -6.17
CA ARG A 84 -19.29 -12.94 -6.22
C ARG A 84 -17.87 -13.28 -5.76
N ILE A 85 -16.86 -12.83 -6.49
CA ILE A 85 -15.45 -12.80 -6.06
C ILE A 85 -14.98 -11.35 -5.98
N THR A 86 -14.54 -10.96 -4.78
CA THR A 86 -13.82 -9.70 -4.55
C THR A 86 -12.35 -10.02 -4.31
N ALA A 87 -11.47 -9.47 -5.14
CA ALA A 87 -10.04 -9.47 -4.85
C ALA A 87 -9.70 -8.26 -3.97
N VAL A 88 -9.31 -8.52 -2.73
CA VAL A 88 -8.65 -7.54 -1.86
C VAL A 88 -7.16 -7.68 -2.08
N ILE A 89 -6.56 -6.67 -2.69
CA ILE A 89 -5.15 -6.58 -3.07
C ILE A 89 -4.52 -5.43 -2.25
N PRO A 90 -4.06 -5.68 -1.01
CA PRO A 90 -3.59 -4.60 -0.14
C PRO A 90 -2.44 -3.79 -0.75
N TYR A 91 -1.57 -4.41 -1.53
CA TYR A 91 -0.56 -3.73 -2.36
C TYR A 91 -0.66 -4.17 -3.82
N LEU A 92 -0.88 -3.22 -4.73
CA LEU A 92 -0.99 -3.48 -6.17
C LEU A 92 0.36 -3.25 -6.89
N CYS A 93 0.91 -4.31 -7.49
CA CYS A 93 2.14 -4.24 -8.29
C CYS A 93 2.00 -3.36 -9.53
N TYR A 94 3.15 -2.95 -10.07
CA TYR A 94 3.26 -2.17 -11.32
C TYR A 94 2.49 -0.83 -11.35
N SER A 95 1.92 -0.40 -10.23
CA SER A 95 1.15 0.84 -10.07
C SER A 95 1.96 2.11 -10.31
N ARG A 96 3.30 2.03 -10.27
CA ARG A 96 4.23 3.14 -10.54
C ARG A 96 4.45 3.44 -12.04
N GLN A 97 4.09 2.54 -12.94
CA GLN A 97 4.15 2.73 -14.40
C GLN A 97 2.73 2.97 -14.94
N ASP A 98 2.16 4.12 -14.55
CA ASP A 98 0.77 4.53 -14.75
C ASP A 98 0.56 5.51 -15.91
N ARG A 99 1.65 5.94 -16.55
CA ARG A 99 1.66 6.75 -17.77
C ARG A 99 2.78 6.34 -18.70
N VAL A 100 2.61 6.61 -19.99
CA VAL A 100 3.65 6.37 -20.99
C VAL A 100 4.69 7.47 -20.87
N MET A 101 5.94 7.07 -20.62
CA MET A 101 7.10 7.95 -20.57
C MET A 101 7.97 7.70 -21.80
N GLN A 102 8.48 8.79 -22.38
CA GLN A 102 9.50 8.72 -23.43
C GLN A 102 10.82 9.24 -22.87
N ARG A 103 11.90 8.49 -23.11
CA ARG A 103 13.27 8.96 -22.86
C ARG A 103 14.07 8.90 -24.15
N VAL A 104 14.95 9.88 -24.34
CA VAL A 104 15.91 9.89 -25.44
C VAL A 104 17.27 9.51 -24.87
N ASP A 105 17.93 8.54 -25.50
CA ASP A 105 19.26 8.08 -25.14
C ASP A 105 20.05 7.87 -26.43
N SER A 106 21.11 8.65 -26.62
CA SER A 106 22.05 8.53 -27.75
C SER A 106 21.38 8.42 -29.14
N GLN A 107 20.37 9.28 -29.38
CA GLN A 107 19.49 9.35 -30.57
C GLN A 107 18.36 8.32 -30.67
N GLU A 108 18.29 7.34 -29.77
CA GLU A 108 17.17 6.41 -29.71
C GLU A 108 16.06 6.92 -28.77
N THR A 109 14.80 6.79 -29.20
CA THR A 109 13.63 7.12 -28.35
C THR A 109 13.05 5.84 -27.78
N PHE A 110 13.11 5.69 -26.46
CA PHE A 110 12.51 4.57 -25.75
C PHE A 110 11.15 4.98 -25.20
N THR A 111 10.14 4.15 -25.44
CA THR A 111 8.79 4.34 -24.90
C THR A 111 8.54 3.28 -23.82
N SER A 112 8.15 3.71 -22.63
CA SER A 112 7.87 2.79 -21.53
C SER A 112 6.57 2.00 -21.76
N ALA A 113 6.49 0.81 -21.19
CA ALA A 113 5.21 0.12 -21.04
C ALA A 113 4.26 0.91 -20.10
N LEU A 114 2.96 0.68 -20.27
CA LEU A 114 1.92 1.15 -19.35
C LEU A 114 1.50 -0.01 -18.44
N SER A 115 2.42 -0.46 -17.58
CA SER A 115 2.28 -1.72 -16.85
C SER A 115 1.08 -1.75 -15.90
N ALA A 116 0.73 -0.60 -15.28
CA ALA A 116 -0.47 -0.52 -14.45
C ALA A 116 -1.75 -0.87 -15.23
N LYS A 117 -1.85 -0.43 -16.50
CA LYS A 117 -2.98 -0.77 -17.39
C LYS A 117 -2.94 -2.24 -17.81
N VAL A 118 -1.76 -2.80 -18.05
CA VAL A 118 -1.62 -4.22 -18.37
C VAL A 118 -2.12 -5.10 -17.21
N VAL A 119 -1.68 -4.81 -15.98
CA VAL A 119 -2.15 -5.52 -14.78
C VAL A 119 -3.64 -5.32 -14.56
N ALA A 120 -4.16 -4.10 -14.70
CA ALA A 120 -5.59 -3.83 -14.57
C ALA A 120 -6.43 -4.64 -15.57
N ARG A 121 -5.96 -4.77 -16.82
CA ARG A 121 -6.62 -5.61 -17.84
C ARG A 121 -6.60 -7.08 -17.45
N ILE A 122 -5.45 -7.61 -17.04
CA ILE A 122 -5.33 -9.00 -16.57
C ILE A 122 -6.36 -9.25 -15.47
N LEU A 123 -6.33 -8.45 -14.39
CA LEU A 123 -7.26 -8.58 -13.27
C LEU A 123 -8.73 -8.48 -13.70
N SER A 124 -9.06 -7.53 -14.59
CA SER A 124 -10.43 -7.32 -15.08
C SER A 124 -10.95 -8.51 -15.91
N THR A 125 -10.07 -9.22 -16.61
CA THR A 125 -10.45 -10.36 -17.46
C THR A 125 -10.44 -11.72 -16.75
N SER A 126 -9.95 -11.78 -15.51
CA SER A 126 -9.74 -13.05 -14.80
C SER A 126 -10.95 -13.58 -14.03
N GLY A 127 -12.13 -13.00 -14.23
CA GLY A 127 -13.36 -13.44 -13.56
C GLY A 127 -13.54 -12.90 -12.14
N LEU A 128 -12.88 -11.79 -11.81
CA LEU A 128 -13.11 -11.00 -10.59
C LEU A 128 -14.31 -10.06 -10.80
N ASP A 129 -15.19 -9.94 -9.80
CA ASP A 129 -16.34 -9.01 -9.88
C ASP A 129 -16.04 -7.65 -9.26
N HIS A 130 -14.99 -7.56 -8.44
CA HIS A 130 -14.59 -6.34 -7.75
C HIS A 130 -13.13 -6.45 -7.32
N VAL A 131 -12.35 -5.41 -7.59
CA VAL A 131 -10.99 -5.24 -7.07
C VAL A 131 -10.97 -4.15 -6.00
N VAL A 132 -10.31 -4.42 -4.89
CA VAL A 132 -10.14 -3.49 -3.76
C VAL A 132 -8.65 -3.39 -3.48
N THR A 133 -8.11 -2.18 -3.40
CA THR A 133 -6.70 -1.95 -3.04
C THR A 133 -6.57 -0.85 -2.00
N LEU A 134 -5.37 -0.69 -1.44
CA LEU A 134 -5.05 0.37 -0.51
C LEU A 134 -4.05 1.33 -1.16
N ASP A 135 -4.25 2.63 -0.93
CA ASP A 135 -3.41 3.75 -1.35
C ASP A 135 -2.68 3.56 -2.70
N LEU A 136 -3.47 3.32 -3.76
CA LEU A 136 -2.96 3.25 -5.13
C LEU A 136 -2.04 4.44 -5.45
N HIS A 137 -0.87 4.14 -6.03
CA HIS A 137 0.17 5.12 -6.33
C HIS A 137 -0.36 6.37 -7.04
N SER A 138 -1.22 6.14 -8.04
CA SER A 138 -1.87 7.17 -8.84
C SER A 138 -3.36 6.91 -8.87
N GLN A 139 -4.17 7.86 -8.37
CA GLN A 139 -5.63 7.70 -8.31
C GLN A 139 -6.24 7.56 -9.71
N GLN A 140 -5.60 8.13 -10.73
CA GLN A 140 -6.03 8.05 -12.13
C GLN A 140 -5.97 6.61 -12.67
N ALA A 141 -5.06 5.77 -12.16
CA ALA A 141 -4.94 4.38 -12.59
C ALA A 141 -6.16 3.52 -12.19
N ALA A 142 -7.03 4.00 -11.28
CA ALA A 142 -8.33 3.38 -11.03
C ALA A 142 -9.20 3.31 -12.30
N GLY A 143 -9.06 4.27 -13.22
CA GLY A 143 -9.76 4.28 -14.50
C GLY A 143 -9.26 3.25 -15.53
N PHE A 144 -8.26 2.45 -15.19
CA PHE A 144 -7.80 1.35 -16.07
C PHE A 144 -8.56 0.03 -15.86
N PHE A 145 -9.38 -0.08 -14.82
CA PHE A 145 -10.13 -1.28 -14.50
C PHE A 145 -11.51 -1.26 -15.17
N ASP A 146 -11.85 -2.35 -15.85
CA ASP A 146 -13.16 -2.54 -16.47
C ASP A 146 -14.19 -3.17 -15.50
N VAL A 147 -13.70 -3.68 -14.37
CA VAL A 147 -14.50 -4.18 -13.25
C VAL A 147 -14.62 -3.09 -12.17
N PRO A 148 -15.66 -3.12 -11.31
CA PRO A 148 -15.70 -2.26 -10.13
C PRO A 148 -14.37 -2.27 -9.38
N PHE A 149 -13.87 -1.08 -9.06
CA PHE A 149 -12.57 -0.89 -8.42
C PHE A 149 -12.71 0.09 -7.25
N THR A 150 -12.21 -0.30 -6.08
CA THR A 150 -12.17 0.56 -4.90
C THR A 150 -10.73 0.76 -4.44
N ASN A 151 -10.32 2.01 -4.28
CA ASN A 151 -9.08 2.38 -3.61
C ASN A 151 -9.38 2.93 -2.22
N ILE A 152 -8.95 2.23 -1.17
CA ILE A 152 -9.14 2.62 0.23
C ILE A 152 -7.89 3.37 0.71
N SER A 153 -8.06 4.51 1.37
CA SER A 153 -6.92 5.19 2.01
C SER A 153 -6.59 4.56 3.36
N ALA A 154 -5.32 4.28 3.64
CA ALA A 154 -4.87 3.79 4.95
C ALA A 154 -4.73 4.91 6.00
N TYR A 155 -5.17 6.12 5.69
CA TYR A 155 -5.01 7.29 6.55
C TYR A 155 -5.54 7.06 7.96
N ASP A 156 -6.68 6.37 8.11
CA ASP A 156 -7.30 6.14 9.43
C ASP A 156 -6.36 5.37 10.37
N VAL A 157 -5.55 4.46 9.83
CA VAL A 157 -4.56 3.70 10.61
C VAL A 157 -3.49 4.63 11.19
N PHE A 158 -3.01 5.60 10.40
CA PHE A 158 -2.01 6.57 10.85
C PHE A 158 -2.60 7.65 11.77
N VAL A 159 -3.85 8.07 11.51
CA VAL A 159 -4.55 9.01 12.39
C VAL A 159 -4.81 8.40 13.76
N ASP A 160 -5.25 7.14 13.82
CA ASP A 160 -5.43 6.41 15.08
C ASP A 160 -4.11 6.25 15.84
N TYR A 161 -2.99 6.05 15.12
CA TYR A 161 -1.65 5.98 15.72
C TYR A 161 -1.21 7.27 16.42
N LEU A 162 -1.69 8.44 15.96
CA LEU A 162 -1.41 9.72 16.61
C LEU A 162 -2.26 10.00 17.86
N SER A 163 -3.22 9.13 18.17
CA SER A 163 -4.16 9.34 19.28
C SER A 163 -3.44 9.46 20.62
N GLY A 164 -3.71 10.55 21.35
CA GLY A 164 -3.09 10.81 22.66
C GLY A 164 -1.60 11.14 22.63
N SER A 165 -1.00 11.30 21.44
CA SER A 165 0.42 11.65 21.31
C SER A 165 0.65 13.16 21.50
N ASN A 166 1.77 13.51 22.13
CA ASN A 166 2.26 14.89 22.19
C ASN A 166 2.74 15.43 20.83
N LEU A 167 2.93 14.54 19.85
CA LEU A 167 3.36 14.85 18.49
C LEU A 167 2.33 15.67 17.69
N LEU A 168 1.08 15.74 18.18
CA LEU A 168 0.05 16.62 17.65
C LEU A 168 0.34 18.11 17.92
N GLU A 169 1.10 18.43 18.97
CA GLU A 169 1.53 19.80 19.24
C GLU A 169 2.58 20.21 18.20
N ARG A 170 2.45 21.39 17.58
CA ARG A 170 3.41 21.89 16.56
C ARG A 170 3.61 20.93 15.37
N LEU A 171 2.60 20.13 15.04
CA LEU A 171 2.62 19.20 13.92
C LEU A 171 2.72 19.91 12.56
N VAL A 172 3.55 19.35 11.68
CA VAL A 172 3.57 19.64 10.24
C VAL A 172 3.50 18.33 9.47
N ILE A 173 2.55 18.24 8.53
CA ILE A 173 2.54 17.14 7.56
C ILE A 173 3.35 17.56 6.35
N VAL A 174 4.30 16.74 5.95
CA VAL A 174 5.25 17.03 4.88
C VAL A 174 4.92 16.16 3.67
N SER A 175 4.79 16.81 2.52
CA SER A 175 4.73 16.14 1.22
C SER A 175 6.15 15.88 0.73
N PRO A 176 6.53 14.62 0.39
CA PRO A 176 7.88 14.30 -0.10
C PRO A 176 8.17 14.86 -1.50
N ASP A 177 7.13 15.21 -2.25
CA ASP A 177 7.19 15.94 -3.52
C ASP A 177 5.85 16.63 -3.82
N TYR A 178 5.74 17.31 -4.97
CA TYR A 178 4.49 17.94 -5.41
C TYR A 178 3.38 16.94 -5.78
N GLY A 179 3.73 15.74 -6.25
CA GLY A 179 2.78 14.71 -6.65
C GLY A 179 1.98 14.17 -5.47
N ALA A 180 2.61 14.03 -4.31
CA ALA A 180 1.99 13.57 -3.07
C ALA A 180 1.12 14.65 -2.35
N LEU A 181 1.12 15.91 -2.81
CA LEU A 181 0.46 17.01 -2.10
C LEU A 181 -1.06 16.81 -1.98
N GLY A 182 -1.69 16.19 -2.98
CA GLY A 182 -3.12 15.85 -2.93
C GLY A 182 -3.44 14.87 -1.80
N ARG A 183 -2.59 13.84 -1.61
CA ARG A 183 -2.66 12.85 -0.54
C ARG A 183 -2.44 13.48 0.82
N VAL A 184 -1.42 14.34 0.96
CA VAL A 184 -1.16 15.10 2.19
C VAL A 184 -2.35 15.96 2.60
N ARG A 185 -2.95 16.69 1.65
CA ARG A 185 -4.12 17.52 1.95
C ARG A 185 -5.33 16.66 2.36
N ALA A 186 -5.51 15.48 1.77
CA ALA A 186 -6.58 14.57 2.16
C ALA A 186 -6.38 14.03 3.59
N PHE A 187 -5.16 13.59 3.91
CA PHE A 187 -4.78 13.18 5.27
C PHE A 187 -5.00 14.29 6.30
N VAL A 188 -4.55 15.52 6.00
CA VAL A 188 -4.75 16.68 6.88
C VAL A 188 -6.22 16.95 7.15
N ARG A 189 -7.10 16.90 6.13
CA ARG A 189 -8.55 17.09 6.35
C ARG A 189 -9.11 16.06 7.33
N MET A 190 -8.70 14.81 7.18
CA MET A 190 -9.17 13.71 8.03
C MET A 190 -8.65 13.85 9.47
N LEU A 191 -7.37 14.18 9.62
CA LEU A 191 -6.74 14.43 10.92
C LEU A 191 -7.36 15.63 11.64
N SER A 192 -7.57 16.74 10.92
CA SER A 192 -8.28 17.92 11.41
C SER A 192 -9.69 17.59 11.88
N SER A 193 -10.43 16.78 11.12
CA SER A 193 -11.78 16.35 11.49
C SER A 193 -11.78 15.44 12.72
N ARG A 194 -10.80 14.53 12.86
CA ARG A 194 -10.76 13.55 13.94
C ARG A 194 -10.42 14.18 15.29
N TYR A 195 -9.52 15.15 15.30
CA TYR A 195 -9.00 15.78 16.52
C TYR A 195 -9.44 17.24 16.69
N ASN A 196 -10.46 17.69 15.93
CA ASN A 196 -10.99 19.05 15.98
C ASN A 196 -9.91 20.14 15.87
N MET A 197 -8.92 19.94 14.98
CA MET A 197 -7.79 20.87 14.80
C MET A 197 -8.09 21.88 13.69
N ASN A 198 -8.09 23.16 14.04
CA ASN A 198 -8.46 24.26 13.14
C ASN A 198 -7.44 24.52 12.01
N SER A 199 -6.16 24.20 12.22
CA SER A 199 -5.12 24.38 11.20
C SER A 199 -3.96 23.43 11.43
N ILE A 200 -3.72 22.53 10.49
CA ILE A 200 -2.51 21.69 10.45
C ILE A 200 -1.64 22.22 9.31
N GLN A 201 -0.39 22.53 9.63
CA GLN A 201 0.53 23.07 8.63
C GLN A 201 0.97 21.97 7.67
N VAL A 202 1.14 22.38 6.42
CA VAL A 202 1.68 21.52 5.37
C VAL A 202 2.99 22.13 4.86
N ALA A 203 4.01 21.30 4.75
CA ALA A 203 5.23 21.63 4.03
C ALA A 203 5.39 20.69 2.82
N VAL A 204 6.18 21.12 1.84
CA VAL A 204 6.46 20.35 0.62
C VAL A 204 7.97 20.31 0.43
N ILE A 205 8.50 19.13 0.15
CA ILE A 205 9.86 18.99 -0.33
C ILE A 205 9.84 19.21 -1.85
N ASP A 206 10.50 20.27 -2.28
CA ASP A 206 10.76 20.54 -3.68
C ASP A 206 12.10 19.91 -4.06
N LYS A 207 12.00 18.86 -4.89
CA LYS A 207 13.13 18.06 -5.32
C LYS A 207 13.63 18.59 -6.65
N TYR A 208 14.78 19.25 -6.61
CA TYR A 208 15.46 19.72 -7.82
C TYR A 208 16.70 18.86 -8.13
N ARG A 209 16.92 18.59 -9.42
CA ARG A 209 18.14 17.93 -9.92
C ARG A 209 18.83 18.89 -10.90
N GLU A 210 20.07 19.27 -10.60
CA GLU A 210 20.87 20.15 -11.47
C GLU A 210 21.47 19.42 -12.68
N GLY A 211 21.33 18.09 -12.77
CA GLY A 211 21.76 17.32 -13.93
C GLY A 211 21.79 15.81 -13.66
N PRO A 212 22.12 15.00 -14.68
CA PRO A 212 22.33 13.56 -14.53
C PRO A 212 23.53 13.30 -13.59
N GLY A 213 23.33 12.51 -12.54
CA GLY A 213 24.42 12.07 -11.64
C GLY A 213 24.76 13.01 -10.47
N ILE A 214 24.08 14.15 -10.32
CA ILE A 214 24.26 15.07 -9.18
C ILE A 214 23.26 14.69 -8.06
N SER A 215 23.70 14.79 -6.80
CA SER A 215 22.86 14.54 -5.63
C SER A 215 21.66 15.49 -5.58
N GLU A 216 20.52 14.98 -5.09
CA GLU A 216 19.26 15.72 -5.06
C GLU A 216 19.35 16.91 -4.09
N VAL A 217 19.04 18.12 -4.56
CA VAL A 217 18.89 19.29 -3.69
C VAL A 217 17.45 19.35 -3.23
N MET A 218 17.25 19.26 -1.92
CA MET A 218 15.93 19.24 -1.29
C MET A 218 15.62 20.62 -0.72
N HIS A 219 14.75 21.38 -1.39
CA HIS A 219 14.26 22.65 -0.87
C HIS A 219 12.95 22.42 -0.10
N VAL A 220 12.87 22.89 1.15
CA VAL A 220 11.63 22.78 1.93
C VAL A 220 10.77 24.03 1.70
N VAL A 221 9.54 23.86 1.23
CA VAL A 221 8.55 24.94 1.12
C VAL A 221 7.58 24.81 2.30
N GLY A 222 7.56 25.81 3.19
CA GLY A 222 6.80 25.80 4.44
C GLY A 222 7.71 25.95 5.67
N ASN A 223 7.12 26.27 6.82
CA ASN A 223 7.87 26.43 8.07
C ASN A 223 7.92 25.10 8.84
N VAL A 224 9.13 24.56 9.01
CA VAL A 224 9.40 23.30 9.73
C VAL A 224 10.26 23.49 10.97
N GLN A 225 10.69 24.73 11.25
CA GLN A 225 11.51 25.06 12.41
C GLN A 225 10.71 24.84 13.69
N ASP A 226 11.33 24.20 14.69
CA ASP A 226 10.78 23.91 16.01
C ASP A 226 9.45 23.12 15.97
N ARG A 227 9.33 22.21 15.00
CA ARG A 227 8.10 21.43 14.71
C ARG A 227 8.36 19.94 14.57
N HIS A 228 7.33 19.13 14.84
CA HIS A 228 7.31 17.70 14.56
C HIS A 228 6.85 17.47 13.12
N CYS A 229 7.75 16.99 12.27
CA CYS A 229 7.49 16.79 10.86
C CYS A 229 7.09 15.33 10.58
N PHE A 230 5.99 15.13 9.85
CA PHE A 230 5.56 13.80 9.41
C PHE A 230 5.49 13.75 7.90
N ILE A 231 6.44 13.06 7.29
CA ILE A 231 6.45 12.79 5.86
C ILE A 231 5.36 11.75 5.56
N LEU A 232 4.41 12.08 4.69
CA LEU A 232 3.35 11.15 4.29
C LEU A 232 3.54 10.74 2.83
N ASP A 233 3.62 9.43 2.57
CA ASP A 233 3.75 8.89 1.22
C ASP A 233 3.00 7.56 1.04
N ASP A 234 2.86 7.08 -0.20
CA ASP A 234 2.27 5.76 -0.48
C ASP A 234 3.28 4.62 -0.39
N ILE A 235 4.50 4.79 -0.90
CA ILE A 235 5.49 3.69 -1.02
C ILE A 235 6.86 4.12 -0.51
N VAL A 236 7.49 3.25 0.29
CA VAL A 236 8.93 3.32 0.56
C VAL A 236 9.61 2.10 -0.04
N ASP A 237 10.40 2.35 -1.09
CA ASP A 237 11.13 1.31 -1.82
C ASP A 237 12.58 1.22 -1.34
N SER A 238 13.50 2.02 -1.88
CA SER A 238 14.91 2.02 -1.49
C SER A 238 15.23 2.86 -0.24
N GLY A 239 14.26 3.64 0.25
CA GLY A 239 14.43 4.57 1.39
C GLY A 239 15.18 5.87 1.07
N GLY A 240 15.88 5.99 -0.07
CA GLY A 240 16.75 7.14 -0.36
C GLY A 240 16.05 8.50 -0.34
N THR A 241 14.89 8.63 -0.99
CA THR A 241 14.13 9.88 -1.00
C THR A 241 13.64 10.26 0.41
N LEU A 242 13.19 9.28 1.19
CA LEU A 242 12.77 9.48 2.58
C LEU A 242 13.93 9.95 3.46
N CYS A 243 15.09 9.29 3.38
CA CYS A 243 16.26 9.66 4.17
C CYS A 243 16.77 11.07 3.83
N ASN A 244 16.80 11.42 2.54
CA ASN A 244 17.20 12.77 2.09
C ASN A 244 16.22 13.84 2.56
N ALA A 245 14.91 13.57 2.49
CA ALA A 245 13.89 14.47 3.00
C ALA A 245 14.02 14.66 4.52
N ALA A 246 14.30 13.60 5.27
CA ALA A 246 14.47 13.68 6.71
C ALA A 246 15.69 14.54 7.11
N ALA A 247 16.84 14.33 6.47
CA ALA A 247 18.03 15.16 6.69
C ALA A 247 17.78 16.64 6.35
N ALA A 248 17.08 16.92 5.25
CA ALA A 248 16.73 18.30 4.87
C ALA A 248 15.81 18.99 5.90
N LEU A 249 14.84 18.26 6.46
CA LEU A 249 13.95 18.77 7.51
C LEU A 249 14.72 19.03 8.82
N LYS A 250 15.59 18.10 9.23
CA LYS A 250 16.45 18.26 10.42
C LYS A 250 17.39 19.46 10.28
N THR A 251 18.01 19.64 9.12
CA THR A 251 18.88 20.79 8.82
C THR A 251 18.12 22.13 8.94
N ARG A 252 16.81 22.14 8.69
CA ARG A 252 15.93 23.31 8.86
C ARG A 252 15.28 23.42 10.24
N GLY A 253 15.82 22.73 11.23
CA GLY A 253 15.44 22.87 12.64
C GLY A 253 14.17 22.14 13.03
N ALA A 254 13.75 21.10 12.30
CA ALA A 254 12.69 20.20 12.77
C ALA A 254 13.11 19.52 14.09
N ILE A 255 12.20 19.49 15.08
CA ILE A 255 12.44 18.82 16.37
C ILE A 255 12.59 17.32 16.14
N SER A 256 11.61 16.73 15.45
CA SER A 256 11.63 15.34 15.03
C SER A 256 11.07 15.19 13.62
N VAL A 257 11.54 14.15 12.94
CA VAL A 257 11.05 13.74 11.63
C VAL A 257 10.59 12.30 11.70
N HIS A 258 9.31 12.13 11.47
CA HIS A 258 8.63 10.84 11.37
C HIS A 258 8.12 10.65 9.94
N SER A 259 7.71 9.43 9.61
CA SER A 259 7.05 9.15 8.35
C SER A 259 5.91 8.16 8.50
N PHE A 260 4.84 8.41 7.73
CA PHE A 260 3.71 7.54 7.53
C PHE A 260 3.70 7.10 6.08
N ILE A 261 3.93 5.81 5.83
CA ILE A 261 4.04 5.29 4.47
C ILE A 261 3.22 4.02 4.36
N THR A 262 2.23 3.97 3.48
CA THR A 262 1.32 2.82 3.44
C THR A 262 2.06 1.53 3.12
N HIS A 263 2.84 1.49 2.04
CA HIS A 263 3.49 0.29 1.55
C HIS A 263 5.00 0.31 1.82
N GLY A 264 5.43 -0.50 2.79
CA GLY A 264 6.84 -0.78 3.03
C GLY A 264 7.38 -1.84 2.07
N VAL A 265 7.77 -1.43 0.85
CA VAL A 265 8.44 -2.32 -0.11
C VAL A 265 9.86 -2.67 0.36
N LEU A 266 10.55 -1.67 0.92
CA LEU A 266 11.84 -1.83 1.62
C LEU A 266 12.88 -2.67 0.87
N SER A 267 13.09 -2.39 -0.42
CA SER A 267 14.01 -3.18 -1.25
C SER A 267 15.49 -2.82 -1.02
N GLY A 268 16.36 -3.78 -1.36
CA GLY A 268 17.80 -3.59 -1.29
C GLY A 268 18.27 -3.24 0.12
N ARG A 269 18.91 -2.08 0.26
CA ARG A 269 19.46 -1.59 1.54
C ARG A 269 18.54 -0.65 2.31
N ALA A 270 17.24 -0.62 1.98
CA ALA A 270 16.31 0.33 2.59
C ALA A 270 16.28 0.24 4.12
N ILE A 271 16.22 -0.98 4.66
CA ILE A 271 16.17 -1.21 6.11
C ILE A 271 17.41 -0.61 6.80
N ASP A 272 18.61 -0.89 6.29
CA ASP A 272 19.87 -0.32 6.81
C ASP A 272 19.89 1.20 6.69
N ALA A 273 19.53 1.73 5.51
CA ALA A 273 19.56 3.15 5.22
C ALA A 273 18.60 3.93 6.13
N ILE A 274 17.42 3.39 6.39
CA ILE A 274 16.46 3.96 7.35
C ILE A 274 17.01 3.83 8.78
N GLY A 275 17.59 2.67 9.11
CA GLY A 275 18.20 2.39 10.42
C GLY A 275 19.27 3.41 10.83
N THR A 276 20.06 3.92 9.87
CA THR A 276 21.13 4.90 10.13
C THR A 276 20.76 6.35 9.82
N ALA A 277 19.66 6.60 9.12
CA ALA A 277 19.22 7.97 8.77
C ALA A 277 18.76 8.80 9.98
N GLU A 278 18.79 10.12 9.81
CA GLU A 278 18.23 11.13 10.73
C GLU A 278 16.70 11.18 10.73
N LEU A 279 16.09 9.99 10.73
CA LEU A 279 14.65 9.76 10.83
C LEU A 279 14.36 9.18 12.22
N ASP A 280 13.44 9.81 12.96
CA ASP A 280 13.03 9.41 14.31
C ASP A 280 12.14 8.17 14.27
N SER A 281 11.22 8.08 13.31
CA SER A 281 10.48 6.83 13.05
C SER A 281 9.95 6.71 11.63
N LEU A 282 9.90 5.47 11.14
CA LEU A 282 9.13 5.08 9.97
C LEU A 282 7.96 4.21 10.43
N VAL A 283 6.73 4.65 10.14
CA VAL A 283 5.52 3.89 10.43
C VAL A 283 4.92 3.44 9.10
N ILE A 284 4.91 2.12 8.88
CA ILE A 284 4.34 1.47 7.70
C ILE A 284 3.13 0.61 8.05
N THR A 285 2.43 0.10 7.04
CA THR A 285 1.38 -0.91 7.24
C THR A 285 1.85 -2.32 6.90
N ASP A 286 1.05 -3.32 7.27
CA ASP A 286 1.21 -4.72 6.86
C ASP A 286 0.55 -5.06 5.51
N THR A 287 0.29 -4.06 4.66
CA THR A 287 -0.12 -4.27 3.26
C THR A 287 0.90 -5.07 2.45
N ILE A 288 2.18 -5.06 2.85
CA ILE A 288 3.21 -5.97 2.34
C ILE A 288 3.68 -6.82 3.52
N HIS A 289 3.62 -8.14 3.36
CA HIS A 289 4.15 -9.04 4.38
C HIS A 289 5.68 -8.94 4.42
N ASN A 290 6.21 -8.51 5.56
CA ASN A 290 7.64 -8.49 5.83
C ASN A 290 7.99 -9.72 6.70
N PRO A 291 8.60 -10.78 6.14
CA PRO A 291 8.92 -12.00 6.89
C PRO A 291 9.94 -11.73 8.00
N ASP A 292 10.87 -10.80 7.78
CA ASP A 292 11.87 -10.36 8.75
C ASP A 292 11.37 -9.27 9.70
N ARG A 293 10.06 -9.18 9.96
CA ARG A 293 9.49 -8.15 10.86
C ARG A 293 10.17 -8.10 12.23
N VAL A 294 10.69 -9.22 12.72
CA VAL A 294 11.41 -9.34 14.00
C VAL A 294 12.77 -8.62 13.96
N ASN A 295 13.38 -8.51 12.79
CA ASN A 295 14.70 -7.90 12.59
C ASN A 295 14.63 -6.43 12.14
N LEU A 296 13.43 -5.85 12.09
CA LEU A 296 13.29 -4.44 11.75
C LEU A 296 13.92 -3.57 12.86
N PRO A 297 14.66 -2.50 12.49
CA PRO A 297 15.11 -1.49 13.44
C PRO A 297 13.95 -0.97 14.29
N GLU A 298 14.18 -0.66 15.56
CA GLU A 298 13.15 -0.19 16.50
C GLU A 298 12.37 1.03 15.98
N LYS A 299 13.03 1.87 15.18
CA LYS A 299 12.41 3.04 14.56
C LYS A 299 11.39 2.69 13.46
N ILE A 300 11.38 1.47 12.93
CA ILE A 300 10.42 0.99 11.91
C ILE A 300 9.27 0.25 12.62
N LYS A 301 8.09 0.84 12.58
CA LYS A 301 6.86 0.29 13.17
C LYS A 301 5.91 -0.15 12.07
N VAL A 302 5.29 -1.30 12.25
CA VAL A 302 4.30 -1.84 11.31
C VAL A 302 2.94 -1.87 11.99
N LEU A 303 1.97 -1.15 11.41
CA LEU A 303 0.58 -1.11 11.85
C LEU A 303 -0.28 -2.04 10.99
N SER A 304 -1.28 -2.66 11.60
CA SER A 304 -2.19 -3.53 10.87
C SER A 304 -3.27 -2.72 10.14
N VAL A 305 -3.59 -3.11 8.90
CA VAL A 305 -4.78 -2.62 8.17
C VAL A 305 -6.00 -3.53 8.35
N ASP A 306 -5.93 -4.55 9.22
CA ASP A 306 -7.02 -5.49 9.45
C ASP A 306 -8.34 -4.80 9.80
N ARG A 307 -8.35 -3.88 10.75
CA ARG A 307 -9.55 -3.17 11.21
C ARG A 307 -10.16 -2.34 10.09
N LEU A 308 -9.32 -1.67 9.30
CA LEU A 308 -9.75 -0.88 8.14
C LEU A 308 -10.42 -1.79 7.10
N LEU A 309 -9.78 -2.91 6.75
CA LEU A 309 -10.31 -3.89 5.81
C LEU A 309 -11.58 -4.57 6.32
N SER A 310 -11.62 -4.95 7.60
CA SER A 310 -12.79 -5.54 8.24
C SER A 310 -13.98 -4.58 8.20
N ASN A 311 -13.79 -3.31 8.57
CA ASN A 311 -14.86 -2.31 8.50
C ASN A 311 -15.37 -2.11 7.06
N TYR A 312 -14.45 -2.07 6.08
CA TYR A 312 -14.82 -1.97 4.68
C TYR A 312 -15.62 -3.18 4.20
N LEU A 313 -15.13 -4.40 4.45
CA LEU A 313 -15.81 -5.63 4.06
C LEU A 313 -17.18 -5.78 4.76
N LEU A 314 -17.28 -5.38 6.03
CA LEU A 314 -18.52 -5.42 6.79
C LEU A 314 -19.58 -4.45 6.23
N SER A 315 -19.18 -3.24 5.85
CA SER A 315 -20.10 -2.24 5.26
C SER A 315 -20.54 -2.59 3.83
N HIS A 316 -19.80 -3.45 3.14
CA HIS A 316 -20.09 -3.90 1.77
C HIS A 316 -20.55 -5.37 1.70
N ALA A 317 -20.79 -6.00 2.86
CA ALA A 317 -21.27 -7.36 2.96
C ALA A 317 -22.70 -7.46 2.42
N VAL A 318 -22.87 -8.18 1.31
CA VAL A 318 -24.18 -8.39 0.68
C VAL A 318 -25.14 -9.20 1.57
N TRP A 319 -24.63 -9.99 2.54
CA TRP A 319 -25.44 -10.92 3.34
C TRP A 319 -26.13 -10.32 4.57
N ARG A 320 -25.85 -9.07 4.97
CA ARG A 320 -26.51 -8.41 6.12
C ARG A 320 -27.76 -7.60 5.76
N LYS A 321 -28.21 -7.63 4.49
CA LYS A 321 -29.44 -6.96 4.05
C LYS A 321 -30.73 -7.78 4.27
N ASN A 322 -30.70 -8.78 5.16
CA ASN A 322 -31.88 -9.54 5.60
C ASN A 322 -32.04 -9.40 7.11
#